data_AF-A0A2V5MT22-F1
#
_entry.id   AF-A0A2V5MT22-F1
#
_cell.length_a   1.000
_cell.length_b   1.000
_cell.length_c   1.000
_cell.angle_alpha   90.00
_cell.angle_beta   90.00
_cell.angle_gamma   90.00
#
_symmetry.space_group_name_H-M   'P 1'
#
loop_
_entity.id
_entity.type
_entity.pdbx_description
1 polymer ?
#
loop_
_entity_poly.entity_id
_entity_poly.type
_entity_poly.pdbx_seq_one_letter_code
_entity_poly.pdbx_strand_id
1 'polypeptide(L)'
;RDASFAVIRAVGVETGGSNIQFAVNPENGRMVIIEMNPRVSRSSALASKATGFPIAKIAAKLAVGYLLDEIKNDITRETPASFEPTIDYVVTKVPRFAFEKFPQADPTLTTQMKSVGEAMAIGRTFKESLQKALRSLEIGRSGLGGDGKPWRIGTDVYGDRDILPRDVISRKLSVPNAERIFFIRHALRAGFTIEEIFNLTKIDRWFLVQIKEIVDFEEELASVKN
;
A
#
# COMPACT_ATOMS: atom_id res chain seq x y z
N ARG A 1 -5.72 12.77 -14.31
CA ARG A 1 -4.71 12.60 -15.40
C ARG A 1 -4.29 13.97 -15.96
N ASP A 2 -5.21 14.76 -16.50
CA ASP A 2 -4.88 16.03 -17.15
C ASP A 2 -4.18 17.04 -16.22
N ALA A 3 -4.58 17.10 -14.95
CA ALA A 3 -3.90 17.91 -13.95
C ALA A 3 -2.41 17.56 -13.78
N SER A 4 -2.03 16.27 -13.90
CA SER A 4 -0.63 15.85 -13.86
C SER A 4 0.18 16.42 -15.03
N PHE A 5 -0.40 16.41 -16.24
CA PHE A 5 0.21 17.04 -17.41
C PHE A 5 0.28 18.56 -17.29
N ALA A 6 -0.73 19.20 -16.72
CA ALA A 6 -0.72 20.65 -16.50
C ALA A 6 0.39 21.05 -15.50
N VAL A 7 0.51 20.32 -14.39
CA VAL A 7 1.52 20.58 -13.36
C VAL A 7 2.94 20.40 -13.89
N ILE A 8 3.24 19.28 -14.57
CA ILE A 8 4.59 19.02 -15.08
C ILE A 8 5.02 20.06 -16.13
N ARG A 9 4.09 20.51 -16.98
CA ARG A 9 4.31 21.59 -17.95
C ARG A 9 4.50 22.95 -17.27
N ALA A 10 3.67 23.28 -16.28
CA ALA A 10 3.74 24.56 -15.58
C ALA A 10 5.05 24.74 -14.79
N VAL A 11 5.64 23.67 -14.28
CA VAL A 11 6.95 23.72 -13.61
C VAL A 11 8.12 23.64 -14.60
N GLY A 12 7.87 23.29 -15.87
CA GLY A 12 8.90 23.27 -16.91
C GLY A 12 9.78 22.03 -16.91
N VAL A 13 9.27 20.87 -16.46
CA VAL A 13 9.99 19.61 -16.61
C VAL A 13 9.73 19.06 -18.02
N GLU A 14 10.64 19.37 -18.94
CA GLU A 14 10.50 19.02 -20.37
C GLU A 14 11.12 17.66 -20.73
N THR A 15 12.20 17.25 -20.06
CA THR A 15 13.03 16.09 -20.46
C THR A 15 13.25 15.08 -19.32
N GLY A 16 12.17 14.59 -18.71
CA GLY A 16 12.27 13.58 -17.65
C GLY A 16 10.95 13.16 -17.02
N GLY A 17 11.05 12.31 -16.00
CA GLY A 17 9.90 11.86 -15.21
C GLY A 17 9.74 12.65 -13.90
N SER A 18 8.49 12.84 -13.48
CA SER A 18 8.15 13.46 -12.19
C SER A 18 7.10 12.64 -11.44
N ASN A 19 7.06 12.79 -10.11
CA ASN A 19 5.98 12.24 -9.27
C ASN A 19 5.11 13.37 -8.74
N ILE A 20 3.79 13.27 -8.92
CA ILE A 20 2.81 14.29 -8.53
C ILE A 20 1.82 13.64 -7.57
N GLN A 21 1.50 14.32 -6.47
CA GLN A 21 0.61 13.83 -5.43
C GLN A 21 -0.65 14.67 -5.33
N PHE A 22 -1.77 14.00 -5.11
CA PHE A 22 -3.09 14.60 -5.00
C PHE A 22 -3.80 14.11 -3.74
N ALA A 23 -4.68 14.94 -3.18
CA ALA A 23 -5.73 14.52 -2.27
C ALA A 23 -7.08 14.65 -2.98
N VAL A 24 -7.94 13.65 -2.83
CA VAL A 24 -9.30 13.65 -3.39
C VAL A 24 -10.29 13.48 -2.25
N ASN A 25 -11.26 14.39 -2.13
CA ASN A 25 -12.35 14.23 -1.19
C ASN A 25 -13.30 13.13 -1.68
N PRO A 26 -13.50 12.03 -0.93
CA PRO A 26 -14.36 10.93 -1.35
C PRO A 26 -15.84 11.30 -1.48
N GLU A 27 -16.31 12.36 -0.81
CA GLU A 27 -17.72 12.74 -0.81
C GLU A 27 -18.16 13.48 -2.08
N ASN A 28 -17.25 14.27 -2.67
CA ASN A 28 -17.59 15.17 -3.78
C ASN A 28 -16.56 15.19 -4.91
N GLY A 29 -15.49 14.39 -4.83
CA GLY A 29 -14.45 14.31 -5.84
C GLY A 29 -13.54 15.54 -5.92
N ARG A 30 -13.64 16.52 -4.99
CA ARG A 30 -12.76 17.68 -4.98
C ARG A 30 -11.30 17.21 -4.89
N MET A 31 -10.52 17.58 -5.90
CA MET A 31 -9.11 17.24 -6.00
C MET A 31 -8.24 18.44 -5.63
N VAL A 32 -7.19 18.21 -4.84
CA VAL A 32 -6.17 19.19 -4.46
C VAL A 32 -4.79 18.64 -4.79
N ILE A 33 -3.93 19.45 -5.39
CA ILE A 33 -2.52 19.11 -5.63
C ILE A 33 -1.75 19.32 -4.32
N ILE A 34 -0.99 18.31 -3.89
CA ILE A 34 -0.21 18.37 -2.65
C ILE A 34 1.23 18.81 -2.94
N GLU A 35 1.91 18.07 -3.83
CA GLU A 35 3.28 18.39 -4.23
C GLU A 35 3.62 17.77 -5.59
N MET A 36 4.75 18.22 -6.15
CA MET A 36 5.45 17.54 -7.23
C MET A 36 6.93 17.38 -6.89
N ASN A 37 7.46 16.19 -7.17
CA ASN A 37 8.88 15.88 -7.09
C ASN A 37 9.45 15.83 -8.53
N PRO A 38 10.24 16.82 -8.97
CA PRO A 38 10.77 16.93 -10.34
C PRO A 38 11.99 16.02 -10.55
N ARG A 39 11.87 14.75 -10.17
CA ARG A 39 12.92 13.73 -10.25
C ARG A 39 12.35 12.33 -10.11
N VAL A 40 13.18 11.33 -10.37
CA VAL A 40 12.91 9.96 -9.92
C VAL A 40 12.75 9.89 -8.40
N SER A 41 11.88 9.00 -7.95
CA SER A 41 11.48 8.83 -6.56
C SER A 41 11.35 7.35 -6.22
N ARG A 42 11.16 7.04 -4.93
CA ARG A 42 10.78 5.68 -4.51
C ARG A 42 9.50 5.22 -5.20
N SER A 43 8.55 6.14 -5.40
CA SER A 43 7.33 5.86 -6.16
C SER A 43 7.59 5.56 -7.63
N SER A 44 8.56 6.22 -8.29
CA SER A 44 8.91 5.87 -9.67
C SER A 44 9.61 4.51 -9.77
N ALA A 45 10.43 4.15 -8.78
CA ALA A 45 11.04 2.82 -8.71
C ALA A 45 9.95 1.73 -8.54
N LEU A 46 9.01 1.95 -7.62
CA LEU A 46 7.84 1.09 -7.44
C LEU A 46 7.00 0.99 -8.72
N ALA A 47 6.68 2.11 -9.37
CA ALA A 47 5.92 2.13 -10.61
C ALA A 47 6.64 1.39 -11.75
N SER A 48 7.97 1.51 -11.83
CA SER A 48 8.77 0.80 -12.83
C SER A 48 8.71 -0.71 -12.61
N LYS A 49 8.73 -1.17 -11.36
CA LYS A 49 8.57 -2.60 -11.03
C LYS A 49 7.13 -3.08 -11.23
N ALA A 50 6.15 -2.22 -10.94
CA ALA A 50 4.74 -2.53 -11.07
C ALA A 50 4.28 -2.67 -12.52
N THR A 51 4.85 -1.88 -13.43
CA THR A 51 4.43 -1.85 -14.85
C THR A 51 5.41 -2.54 -15.79
N GLY A 52 6.64 -2.77 -15.31
CA GLY A 52 7.76 -3.18 -16.15
C GLY A 52 8.36 -2.05 -17.00
N PHE A 53 7.80 -0.83 -16.94
CA PHE A 53 8.31 0.32 -17.69
C PHE A 53 9.49 0.97 -16.96
N PRO A 54 10.71 0.99 -17.52
CA PRO A 54 11.91 1.41 -16.79
C PRO A 54 12.08 2.94 -16.75
N ILE A 55 11.30 3.62 -15.91
CA ILE A 55 11.17 5.10 -15.88
C ILE A 55 12.53 5.80 -15.84
N ALA A 56 13.44 5.38 -14.97
CA ALA A 56 14.76 6.01 -14.84
C ALA A 56 15.61 5.88 -16.11
N LYS A 57 15.55 4.72 -16.78
CA LYS A 57 16.28 4.46 -18.04
C LYS A 57 15.74 5.33 -19.17
N ILE A 58 14.42 5.45 -19.27
CA ILE A 58 13.75 6.29 -20.27
C ILE A 58 14.06 7.76 -20.00
N ALA A 59 13.90 8.23 -18.76
CA ALA A 59 14.21 9.61 -18.37
C ALA A 59 15.66 10.00 -18.68
N ALA A 60 16.63 9.11 -18.48
CA ALA A 60 18.02 9.37 -18.84
C ALA A 60 18.23 9.56 -20.36
N LYS A 61 17.49 8.83 -21.20
CA LYS A 61 17.52 9.03 -22.66
C LYS A 61 16.85 10.34 -23.08
N LEU A 62 15.70 10.67 -22.47
CA LEU A 62 15.02 11.94 -22.71
C LEU A 62 15.94 13.14 -22.37
N ALA A 63 16.70 13.04 -21.29
CA ALA A 63 17.63 14.07 -20.85
C ALA A 63 18.76 14.38 -21.87
N VAL A 64 19.06 13.45 -22.78
CA VAL A 64 20.05 13.65 -23.86
C VAL A 64 19.39 13.89 -25.23
N GLY A 65 18.11 14.24 -25.24
CA GLY A 65 17.39 14.73 -26.43
C GLY A 65 16.53 13.70 -27.18
N TYR A 66 16.46 12.45 -26.72
CA TYR A 66 15.52 11.49 -27.30
C TYR A 66 14.07 11.88 -27.01
N LEU A 67 13.17 11.51 -27.91
CA LEU A 67 11.73 11.55 -27.73
C LEU A 67 11.18 10.18 -27.33
N LEU A 68 9.98 10.13 -26.76
CA LEU A 68 9.38 8.89 -26.27
C LEU A 68 9.07 7.88 -27.40
N ASP A 69 8.76 8.36 -28.59
CA ASP A 69 8.48 7.56 -29.80
C ASP A 69 9.75 7.00 -30.46
N GLU A 70 10.91 7.61 -30.22
CA GLU A 70 12.21 7.11 -30.68
C GLU A 70 12.77 5.97 -29.81
N ILE A 71 12.26 5.81 -28.58
CA ILE A 71 12.73 4.82 -27.64
C ILE A 71 11.84 3.59 -27.70
N LYS A 72 12.41 2.42 -28.01
CA LYS A 72 11.67 1.14 -27.96
C LYS A 72 11.36 0.72 -26.52
N ASN A 73 10.18 0.13 -26.31
CA ASN A 73 9.81 -0.52 -25.06
C ASN A 73 10.67 -1.77 -24.81
N ASP A 74 11.33 -1.84 -23.66
CA ASP A 74 12.25 -2.93 -23.31
C ASP A 74 11.55 -4.31 -23.23
N ILE A 75 10.26 -4.35 -22.85
CA ILE A 75 9.53 -5.61 -22.63
C ILE A 75 8.96 -6.17 -23.93
N THR A 76 8.14 -5.39 -24.63
CA THR A 76 7.49 -5.84 -25.87
C THR A 76 8.43 -5.79 -27.06
N ARG A 77 9.46 -4.93 -27.04
CA ARG A 77 10.46 -4.68 -28.10
C ARG A 77 9.91 -4.18 -29.44
N GLU A 78 8.60 -4.25 -29.65
CA GLU A 78 7.91 -3.88 -30.88
C GLU A 78 7.22 -2.52 -30.78
N THR A 79 6.81 -2.10 -29.57
CA THR A 79 6.11 -0.84 -29.35
C THR A 79 7.07 0.27 -28.91
N PRO A 80 6.78 1.55 -29.21
CA PRO A 80 7.53 2.68 -28.65
C PRO A 80 7.29 2.83 -27.14
N ALA A 81 8.06 3.70 -26.48
CA ALA A 81 7.89 4.08 -25.07
C ALA A 81 6.81 5.16 -24.87
N SER A 82 6.27 5.73 -25.95
CA SER A 82 5.17 6.70 -25.97
C SER A 82 3.79 6.07 -25.76
N PHE A 83 3.61 5.34 -24.65
CA PHE A 83 2.35 4.71 -24.27
C PHE A 83 2.12 4.75 -22.76
N GLU A 84 0.89 4.47 -22.34
CA GLU A 84 0.56 4.25 -20.93
C GLU A 84 0.43 2.75 -20.65
N PRO A 85 1.26 2.17 -19.74
CA PRO A 85 1.16 0.76 -19.42
C PRO A 85 -0.21 0.37 -18.89
N THR A 86 -0.75 -0.75 -19.37
CA THR A 86 -1.93 -1.41 -18.81
C THR A 86 -1.47 -2.68 -18.10
N ILE A 87 -2.02 -2.92 -16.91
CA ILE A 87 -1.72 -4.11 -16.10
C ILE A 87 -2.98 -4.93 -15.90
N ASP A 88 -2.85 -6.25 -15.91
CA ASP A 88 -3.93 -7.22 -15.70
C ASP A 88 -3.82 -7.91 -14.33
N TYR A 89 -3.18 -7.21 -13.38
CA TYR A 89 -2.93 -7.64 -12.01
C TYR A 89 -2.94 -6.45 -11.06
N VAL A 90 -2.96 -6.72 -9.75
CA VAL A 90 -2.87 -5.75 -8.66
C VAL A 90 -1.50 -5.83 -8.01
N VAL A 91 -0.87 -4.66 -7.83
CA VAL A 91 0.38 -4.52 -7.09
C VAL A 91 0.11 -3.93 -5.71
N THR A 92 0.58 -4.60 -4.67
CA THR A 92 0.48 -4.12 -3.28
C THR A 92 1.87 -3.84 -2.76
N LYS A 93 2.05 -2.67 -2.15
CA LYS A 93 3.28 -2.28 -1.45
C LYS A 93 2.98 -2.06 0.02
N VAL A 94 3.78 -2.65 0.91
CA VAL A 94 3.63 -2.50 2.36
C VAL A 94 4.98 -2.06 2.97
N PRO A 95 5.02 -0.97 3.75
CA PRO A 95 6.25 -0.51 4.40
C PRO A 95 6.69 -1.46 5.53
N ARG A 96 8.02 -1.63 5.68
CA ARG A 96 8.66 -2.31 6.82
C ARG A 96 9.16 -1.26 7.81
N PHE A 97 8.80 -1.44 9.07
CA PHE A 97 9.28 -0.63 10.20
C PHE A 97 10.26 -1.43 11.05
N ALA A 98 11.00 -0.80 11.96
CA ALA A 98 11.90 -1.51 12.89
C ALA A 98 11.87 -0.86 14.28
N PHE A 99 10.67 -0.55 14.79
CA PHE A 99 10.48 0.14 16.07
C PHE A 99 11.02 -0.66 17.27
N GLU A 100 11.12 -1.98 17.15
CA GLU A 100 11.76 -2.85 18.14
C GLU A 100 13.22 -2.46 18.44
N LYS A 101 13.89 -1.77 17.50
CA LYS A 101 15.25 -1.26 17.69
C LYS A 101 15.30 0.12 18.36
N PHE A 102 14.15 0.78 18.51
CA PHE A 102 14.03 2.16 19.00
C PHE A 102 12.89 2.29 20.02
N PRO A 103 13.02 1.70 21.23
CA PRO A 103 11.92 1.60 22.20
C PRO A 103 11.42 2.95 22.73
N GLN A 104 12.25 4.00 22.66
CA GLN A 104 11.89 5.37 23.07
C GLN A 104 11.27 6.20 21.94
N ALA A 105 11.27 5.69 20.70
CA ALA A 105 10.70 6.41 19.57
C ALA A 105 9.18 6.22 19.56
N ASP A 106 8.45 7.31 19.29
CA ASP A 106 7.01 7.24 19.06
C ASP A 106 6.72 6.43 17.78
N PRO A 107 6.01 5.27 17.88
CA PRO A 107 5.71 4.43 16.73
C PRO A 107 4.54 4.92 15.87
N THR A 108 3.89 6.03 16.25
CA THR A 108 2.76 6.61 15.51
C THR A 108 3.19 7.03 14.11
N LEU A 109 2.42 6.62 13.10
CA LEU A 109 2.68 7.01 11.71
C LEU A 109 2.07 8.39 11.45
N THR A 110 2.89 9.27 10.88
CA THR A 110 2.55 10.65 10.56
C THR A 110 3.07 10.98 9.16
N THR A 111 3.03 12.24 8.75
CA THR A 111 3.56 12.72 7.47
C THR A 111 5.07 12.52 7.34
N GLN A 112 5.80 12.53 8.46
CA GLN A 112 7.21 12.16 8.51
C GLN A 112 7.39 10.64 8.43
N MET A 113 8.21 10.20 7.49
CA MET A 113 8.47 8.79 7.26
C MET A 113 9.32 8.15 8.37
N LYS A 114 8.88 6.98 8.85
CA LYS A 114 9.59 6.15 9.85
C LYS A 114 9.90 4.72 9.37
N SER A 115 9.48 4.34 8.15
CA SER A 115 9.73 3.02 7.58
C SER A 115 11.19 2.88 7.12
N VAL A 116 11.79 1.72 7.36
CA VAL A 116 13.18 1.38 6.98
C VAL A 116 13.28 0.62 5.66
N GLY A 117 12.16 0.12 5.15
CA GLY A 117 12.09 -0.61 3.89
C GLY A 117 10.66 -0.79 3.41
N GLU A 118 10.47 -1.61 2.38
CA GLU A 118 9.18 -1.93 1.80
C GLU A 118 9.20 -3.29 1.10
N ALA A 119 8.08 -4.01 1.19
CA ALA A 119 7.80 -5.19 0.39
C ALA A 119 6.81 -4.83 -0.71
N MET A 120 6.96 -5.45 -1.88
CA MET A 120 6.04 -5.34 -3.01
C MET A 120 5.62 -6.75 -3.42
N ALA A 121 4.33 -6.94 -3.69
CA ALA A 121 3.80 -8.17 -4.26
C ALA A 121 2.84 -7.89 -5.40
N ILE A 122 2.69 -8.88 -6.27
CA ILE A 122 1.81 -8.88 -7.44
C ILE A 122 0.82 -10.03 -7.26
N GLY A 123 -0.47 -9.80 -7.50
CA GLY A 123 -1.50 -10.84 -7.52
C GLY A 123 -2.58 -10.51 -8.53
N ARG A 124 -3.31 -11.51 -9.02
CA ARG A 124 -4.45 -11.31 -9.95
C ARG A 124 -5.64 -10.66 -9.27
N THR A 125 -5.70 -10.73 -7.94
CA THR A 125 -6.70 -10.04 -7.10
C THR A 125 -6.01 -9.24 -6.01
N PHE A 126 -6.73 -8.26 -5.45
CA PHE A 126 -6.24 -7.51 -4.30
C PHE A 126 -5.94 -8.42 -3.09
N LYS A 127 -6.83 -9.37 -2.79
CA LYS A 127 -6.66 -10.30 -1.66
C LYS A 127 -5.37 -11.10 -1.76
N GLU A 128 -5.09 -11.64 -2.95
CA GLU A 128 -3.86 -12.38 -3.23
C GLU A 128 -2.63 -11.47 -3.10
N SER A 129 -2.67 -10.30 -3.74
CA SER A 129 -1.58 -9.33 -3.72
C SER A 129 -1.25 -8.85 -2.29
N LEU A 130 -2.28 -8.56 -1.49
CA LEU A 130 -2.15 -8.15 -0.09
C LEU A 130 -1.52 -9.25 0.78
N GLN A 131 -2.07 -10.46 0.74
CA GLN A 131 -1.56 -11.58 1.56
C GLN A 131 -0.10 -11.91 1.19
N LYS A 132 0.25 -11.87 -0.10
CA LYS A 132 1.63 -12.01 -0.57
C LYS A 132 2.53 -10.91 -0.03
N ALA A 133 2.09 -9.65 -0.06
CA ALA A 133 2.88 -8.54 0.46
C ALA A 133 3.12 -8.67 1.97
N LEU A 134 2.08 -9.03 2.74
CA LEU A 134 2.17 -9.16 4.20
C LEU A 134 3.11 -10.28 4.63
N ARG A 135 3.06 -11.45 3.97
CA ARG A 135 3.97 -12.56 4.32
C ARG A 135 5.43 -12.28 3.95
N SER A 136 5.66 -11.46 2.91
CA SER A 136 7.00 -11.06 2.47
C SER A 136 7.59 -9.89 3.27
N LEU A 137 6.94 -9.44 4.34
CA LEU A 137 7.47 -8.38 5.21
C LEU A 137 8.60 -8.86 6.13
N GLU A 138 8.83 -10.17 6.23
CA GLU A 138 9.84 -10.75 7.12
C GLU A 138 9.69 -10.30 8.58
N ILE A 139 8.43 -10.12 9.01
CA ILE A 139 8.04 -9.86 10.42
C ILE A 139 7.58 -11.14 11.11
N GLY A 140 7.76 -12.28 10.47
CA GLY A 140 7.23 -13.56 10.92
C GLY A 140 5.70 -13.58 10.96
N ARG A 141 5.00 -13.00 9.99
CA ARG A 141 3.55 -13.21 9.82
C ARG A 141 3.31 -13.92 8.49
N SER A 142 2.33 -14.82 8.42
CA SER A 142 2.02 -15.56 7.18
C SER A 142 1.01 -14.84 6.27
N GLY A 143 0.47 -13.72 6.72
CA GLY A 143 -0.60 -12.95 6.07
C GLY A 143 -1.24 -12.02 7.10
N LEU A 144 -2.55 -11.77 6.98
CA LEU A 144 -3.34 -11.02 7.96
C LEU A 144 -3.48 -11.72 9.32
N GLY A 145 -3.38 -13.04 9.37
CA GLY A 145 -3.53 -13.87 10.57
C GLY A 145 -3.60 -15.36 10.20
N GLY A 146 -4.09 -16.19 11.11
CA GLY A 146 -4.19 -17.64 10.90
C GLY A 146 -2.83 -18.35 10.99
N ASP A 147 -1.83 -17.68 11.58
CA ASP A 147 -0.46 -18.19 11.72
C ASP A 147 -0.16 -18.72 13.13
N GLY A 148 -1.14 -18.67 14.04
CA GLY A 148 -1.02 -19.18 15.41
C GLY A 148 -0.12 -18.32 16.30
N LYS A 149 0.38 -17.17 15.80
CA LYS A 149 1.32 -16.33 16.57
C LYS A 149 0.58 -15.36 17.48
N PRO A 150 0.97 -15.27 18.75
CA PRO A 150 0.27 -14.45 19.72
C PRO A 150 0.44 -12.95 19.42
N TRP A 151 -0.40 -12.16 20.08
CA TRP A 151 -0.38 -10.70 20.08
C TRP A 151 -0.09 -10.21 21.49
N ARG A 152 0.97 -9.41 21.63
CA ARG A 152 1.31 -8.77 22.91
C ARG A 152 0.85 -7.33 22.90
N ILE A 153 0.01 -6.97 23.87
CA ILE A 153 -0.54 -5.62 24.00
C ILE A 153 -0.33 -5.17 25.43
N GLY A 154 0.65 -4.28 25.64
CA GLY A 154 1.11 -3.96 26.99
C GLY A 154 1.66 -5.19 27.69
N THR A 155 1.10 -5.53 28.85
CA THR A 155 1.45 -6.72 29.63
C THR A 155 0.68 -7.98 29.21
N ASP A 156 -0.40 -7.81 28.45
CA ASP A 156 -1.30 -8.91 28.11
C ASP A 156 -0.84 -9.64 26.86
N VAL A 157 -1.08 -10.95 26.84
CA VAL A 157 -0.79 -11.82 25.70
C VAL A 157 -2.08 -12.50 25.28
N TYR A 158 -2.43 -12.32 24.01
CA TYR A 158 -3.61 -12.90 23.38
C TYR A 158 -3.17 -13.91 22.32
N GLY A 159 -3.83 -15.04 22.21
CA GLY A 159 -3.69 -15.97 21.10
C GLY A 159 -4.10 -15.34 19.77
N ASP A 160 -3.64 -15.89 18.65
CA ASP A 160 -3.97 -15.38 17.30
C ASP A 160 -5.48 -15.32 17.04
N ARG A 161 -6.21 -16.28 17.61
CA ARG A 161 -7.66 -16.40 17.48
C ARG A 161 -8.47 -15.76 18.61
N ASP A 162 -7.84 -15.23 19.65
CA ASP A 162 -8.56 -14.58 20.74
C ASP A 162 -9.27 -13.31 20.26
N ILE A 163 -10.42 -13.02 20.87
CA ILE A 163 -11.15 -11.77 20.63
C ILE A 163 -10.55 -10.69 21.54
N LEU A 164 -9.89 -9.69 20.94
CA LEU A 164 -9.31 -8.58 21.68
C LEU A 164 -10.40 -7.62 22.19
N PRO A 165 -10.16 -6.90 23.31
CA PRO A 165 -11.08 -5.87 23.79
C PRO A 165 -11.37 -4.79 22.74
N ARG A 166 -12.62 -4.38 22.61
CA ARG A 166 -13.05 -3.41 21.57
C ARG A 166 -12.36 -2.05 21.70
N ASP A 167 -12.04 -1.61 22.92
CA ASP A 167 -11.34 -0.36 23.19
C ASP A 167 -9.89 -0.40 22.68
N VAL A 168 -9.20 -1.52 22.90
CA VAL A 168 -7.84 -1.77 22.38
C VAL A 168 -7.83 -1.72 20.85
N ILE A 169 -8.78 -2.42 20.22
CA ILE A 169 -8.94 -2.43 18.76
C ILE A 169 -9.20 -1.00 18.25
N SER A 170 -10.16 -0.30 18.84
CA SER A 170 -10.55 1.06 18.41
C SER A 170 -9.39 2.04 18.48
N ARG A 171 -8.56 1.96 19.54
CA ARG A 171 -7.34 2.78 19.67
C ARG A 171 -6.32 2.47 18.57
N LYS A 172 -6.07 1.19 18.29
CA LYS A 172 -5.14 0.74 17.25
C LYS A 172 -5.61 1.04 15.83
N LEU A 173 -6.91 1.18 15.61
CA LEU A 173 -7.48 1.62 14.33
C LEU A 173 -7.43 3.14 14.15
N SER A 174 -7.76 3.89 15.21
CA SER A 174 -7.84 5.36 15.17
C SER A 174 -6.49 6.04 15.00
N VAL A 175 -5.44 5.51 15.63
CA VAL A 175 -4.09 6.06 15.56
C VAL A 175 -3.26 5.23 14.57
N PRO A 176 -2.86 5.77 13.40
CA PRO A 176 -2.03 5.06 12.43
C PRO A 176 -0.76 4.48 13.07
N ASN A 177 -0.53 3.18 12.90
CA ASN A 177 0.63 2.46 13.44
C ASN A 177 1.01 1.31 12.48
N ALA A 178 2.21 0.74 12.67
CA ALA A 178 2.74 -0.32 11.81
C ALA A 178 1.89 -1.60 11.78
N GLU A 179 1.13 -1.87 12.83
CA GLU A 179 0.33 -3.09 12.99
C GLU A 179 -1.12 -2.90 12.57
N ARG A 180 -1.53 -1.68 12.20
CA ARG A 180 -2.94 -1.30 12.01
C ARG A 180 -3.69 -2.22 11.03
N ILE A 181 -3.01 -2.69 9.98
CA ILE A 181 -3.58 -3.62 9.00
C ILE A 181 -4.03 -4.95 9.64
N PHE A 182 -3.31 -5.47 10.63
CA PHE A 182 -3.67 -6.68 11.35
C PHE A 182 -4.81 -6.43 12.34
N PHE A 183 -4.87 -5.23 12.93
CA PHE A 183 -5.98 -4.83 13.81
C PHE A 183 -7.31 -4.66 13.06
N ILE A 184 -7.31 -4.49 11.73
CA ILE A 184 -8.54 -4.58 10.92
C ILE A 184 -9.10 -6.01 10.97
N ARG A 185 -8.26 -7.05 10.86
CA ARG A 185 -8.70 -8.44 11.05
C ARG A 185 -9.30 -8.65 12.45
N HIS A 186 -8.62 -8.19 13.49
CA HIS A 186 -9.16 -8.30 14.86
C HIS A 186 -10.50 -7.59 15.03
N ALA A 187 -10.67 -6.41 14.42
CA ALA A 187 -11.94 -5.68 14.44
C ALA A 187 -13.07 -6.48 13.79
N LEU A 188 -12.84 -7.02 12.60
CA LEU A 188 -13.83 -7.82 11.89
C LEU A 188 -14.24 -9.06 12.69
N ARG A 189 -13.27 -9.78 13.28
CA ARG A 189 -13.52 -10.94 14.15
C ARG A 189 -14.26 -10.56 15.44
N ALA A 190 -14.03 -9.35 15.96
CA ALA A 190 -14.73 -8.78 17.11
C ALA A 190 -16.11 -8.17 16.75
N GLY A 191 -16.60 -8.37 15.52
CA GLY A 191 -17.91 -7.92 15.07
C GLY A 191 -18.02 -6.42 14.77
N PHE A 192 -16.91 -5.73 14.48
CA PHE A 192 -17.00 -4.37 13.94
C PHE A 192 -17.56 -4.40 12.52
N THR A 193 -18.45 -3.46 12.23
CA THR A 193 -18.95 -3.20 10.88
C THR A 193 -17.89 -2.51 10.03
N ILE A 194 -18.03 -2.62 8.70
CA ILE A 194 -17.20 -1.88 7.74
C ILE A 194 -17.26 -0.38 8.00
N GLU A 195 -18.43 0.15 8.35
CA GLU A 195 -18.62 1.57 8.66
C GLU A 195 -17.88 2.02 9.91
N GLU A 196 -17.91 1.23 10.98
CA GLU A 196 -17.13 1.53 12.19
C GLU A 196 -15.63 1.57 11.87
N ILE A 197 -15.11 0.60 11.12
CA ILE A 197 -13.69 0.57 10.74
C ILE A 197 -13.35 1.73 9.80
N PHE A 198 -14.21 2.03 8.82
CA PHE A 198 -14.04 3.20 7.94
C PHE A 198 -13.98 4.48 8.76
N ASN A 199 -14.88 4.67 9.72
CA ASN A 199 -14.95 5.88 10.51
C ASN A 199 -13.70 6.11 11.36
N LEU A 200 -13.10 5.04 11.89
CA LEU A 200 -11.86 5.08 12.68
C LEU A 200 -10.62 5.26 11.80
N THR A 201 -10.57 4.65 10.61
CA THR A 201 -9.33 4.54 9.82
C THR A 201 -9.26 5.45 8.60
N LYS A 202 -10.42 5.85 8.08
CA LYS A 202 -10.64 6.46 6.76
C LYS A 202 -10.09 5.64 5.58
N ILE A 203 -9.81 4.35 5.80
CA ILE A 203 -9.47 3.41 4.72
C ILE A 203 -10.74 3.13 3.93
N ASP A 204 -10.68 3.29 2.60
CA ASP A 204 -11.84 3.12 1.74
C ASP A 204 -12.54 1.77 1.94
N ARG A 205 -13.88 1.80 1.91
CA ARG A 205 -14.74 0.64 2.15
C ARG A 205 -14.44 -0.51 1.21
N TRP A 206 -14.02 -0.21 -0.02
CA TRP A 206 -13.66 -1.22 -1.00
C TRP A 206 -12.56 -2.14 -0.45
N PHE A 207 -11.49 -1.59 0.14
CA PHE A 207 -10.42 -2.39 0.75
C PHE A 207 -10.91 -3.17 1.97
N LEU A 208 -11.74 -2.55 2.81
CA LEU A 208 -12.25 -3.16 4.03
C LEU A 208 -13.15 -4.36 3.72
N VAL A 209 -14.01 -4.27 2.69
CA VAL A 209 -14.84 -5.39 2.22
C VAL A 209 -13.97 -6.54 1.72
N GLN A 210 -12.92 -6.25 0.93
CA GLN A 210 -12.01 -7.30 0.48
C GLN A 210 -11.26 -7.98 1.62
N ILE A 211 -10.86 -7.22 2.66
CA ILE A 211 -10.24 -7.79 3.88
C ILE A 211 -11.26 -8.63 4.65
N LYS A 212 -12.51 -8.18 4.77
CA LYS A 212 -13.59 -8.94 5.40
C LYS A 212 -13.78 -10.30 4.74
N GLU A 213 -13.82 -10.36 3.42
CA GLU A 213 -13.95 -11.64 2.71
C GLU A 213 -12.78 -12.59 3.00
N ILE A 214 -11.55 -12.09 3.25
CA ILE A 214 -10.43 -12.94 3.69
C ILE A 214 -10.69 -13.48 5.10
N VAL A 215 -11.16 -12.63 6.00
CA VAL A 215 -11.43 -12.99 7.41
C VAL A 215 -12.61 -13.96 7.51
N ASP A 216 -13.68 -13.74 6.74
CA ASP A 216 -14.84 -14.64 6.68
C ASP A 216 -14.41 -16.04 6.22
N PHE A 217 -13.57 -16.12 5.20
CA PHE A 217 -13.02 -17.39 4.72
C PHE A 217 -12.09 -18.05 5.74
N GLU A 218 -11.32 -17.27 6.51
CA GLU A 218 -10.54 -17.79 7.62
C GLU A 218 -11.43 -18.42 8.70
N GLU A 219 -12.56 -17.80 9.03
CA GLU A 219 -13.53 -18.35 9.99
C GLU A 219 -14.21 -19.62 9.47
N GLU A 220 -14.53 -19.67 8.17
CA GLU A 220 -15.02 -20.89 7.51
C GLU A 220 -14.02 -22.04 7.68
N LEU A 221 -12.75 -21.84 7.29
CA LEU A 221 -11.71 -22.86 7.40
C LEU A 221 -11.51 -23.36 8.83
N ALA A 222 -11.61 -22.49 9.82
CA ALA A 222 -11.45 -22.86 11.22
C ALA A 222 -12.67 -23.57 11.82
N SER A 223 -13.85 -23.42 11.22
CA SER A 223 -15.06 -24.12 11.63
C SER A 223 -15.09 -25.59 11.17
N VAL A 224 -14.30 -25.92 10.14
CA VAL A 224 -14.13 -27.30 9.65
C VAL A 224 -13.35 -28.09 10.70
N LYS A 225 -14.04 -28.91 11.48
CA LYS A 225 -13.42 -29.91 12.35
C LYS A 225 -12.63 -30.90 11.47
N ASN A 226 -11.35 -31.10 11.80
CA ASN A 226 -10.63 -32.32 11.40
C ASN A 226 -11.30 -33.55 12.02
#